data_AF-A0A8H6JBC6-F1
#
_entry.id   AF-A0A8H6JBC6-F1
#
_cell.length_a   1.000
_cell.length_b   1.000
_cell.length_c   1.000
_cell.angle_alpha   90.00
_cell.angle_beta   90.00
_cell.angle_gamma   90.00
#
_symmetry.space_group_name_H-M   'P 1'
#
loop_
_entity.id
_entity.type
_entity.pdbx_description
1 polymer ?
#
loop_
_entity_poly.entity_id
_entity_poly.type
_entity_poly.pdbx_seq_one_letter_code
_entity_poly.pdbx_strand_id
1 'polypeptide(L)'
;MLIAILVIVWIVLIFLAVLPTLYLFVRIIRKPGYRLDDTRRWVDYTKGGLGLWLAAQVIQIVLFIVIVADGASTFDVNFDSVGRRVVDSLVVVARTFSTWAEVCVCLAFFYLSHALTRLRNPLGQEDSSKYRKGRVWAWIGAALVAGLTLLSFALWLSTSVTGHSRSRSTRRLVASCFDLTCFAILIVFAIANIVYSAKSRKKALGSPVHKAANILVTCTSLWFVRMVWSIASTFLGGFHVVVTFLDIFVSVWLGLAILYMLCRLASKESYALSRASYGSVGVGKTGDAEQQAI
;
A
#
# COMPACT_ATOMS: atom_id res chain seq x y z
N MET A 1 21.65 -8.20 25.33
CA MET A 1 21.29 -6.81 25.72
C MET A 1 21.06 -5.90 24.51
N LEU A 2 22.02 -5.76 23.59
CA LEU A 2 21.87 -4.90 22.40
C LEU A 2 20.64 -5.24 21.54
N ILE A 3 20.39 -6.53 21.29
CA ILE A 3 19.24 -6.99 20.48
C ILE A 3 17.90 -6.62 21.12
N ALA A 4 17.75 -6.80 22.44
CA ALA A 4 16.54 -6.40 23.16
C ALA A 4 16.29 -4.89 23.06
N ILE A 5 17.35 -4.07 23.21
CA ILE A 5 17.25 -2.61 23.02
C ILE A 5 16.82 -2.27 21.59
N LEU A 6 17.38 -2.94 20.58
CA LEU A 6 16.99 -2.74 19.18
C LEU A 6 15.51 -3.09 18.95
N VAL A 7 15.03 -4.21 19.49
CA VAL A 7 13.61 -4.60 19.37
C VAL A 7 12.68 -3.62 20.11
N ILE A 8 13.09 -3.08 21.26
CA ILE A 8 12.33 -2.03 21.95
C ILE A 8 12.26 -0.76 21.10
N VAL A 9 13.40 -0.32 20.54
CA VAL A 9 13.44 0.83 19.62
C VAL A 9 12.52 0.59 18.42
N TRP A 10 12.49 -0.63 17.89
CA TRP A 10 11.61 -1.02 16.80
C TRP A 10 10.13 -0.89 17.15
N ILE A 11 9.72 -1.43 18.31
CA ILE A 11 8.35 -1.30 18.80
C ILE A 11 7.96 0.19 18.88
N VAL A 12 8.83 1.02 19.44
CA VAL A 12 8.59 2.47 19.57
C VAL A 12 8.43 3.12 18.19
N LEU A 13 9.32 2.82 17.24
CA LEU A 13 9.25 3.38 15.89
C LEU A 13 7.97 2.97 15.13
N ILE A 14 7.54 1.71 15.27
CA ILE A 14 6.29 1.24 14.65
C ILE A 14 5.08 1.88 15.34
N PHE A 15 5.09 1.96 16.67
CA PHE A 15 4.02 2.58 17.44
C PHE A 15 3.84 4.07 17.08
N LEU A 16 4.95 4.79 16.92
CA LEU A 16 4.95 6.19 16.45
C LEU A 16 4.36 6.34 15.04
N ALA A 17 4.42 5.31 14.19
CA ALA A 17 3.78 5.30 12.89
C ALA A 17 2.29 4.90 12.96
N VAL A 18 1.90 4.03 13.90
CA VAL A 18 0.52 3.56 14.10
C VAL A 18 -0.40 4.68 14.57
N LEU A 19 0.04 5.51 15.52
CA LEU A 19 -0.77 6.62 16.06
C LEU A 19 -1.27 7.61 14.99
N PRO A 20 -0.41 8.22 14.14
CA PRO A 20 -0.86 9.12 13.08
C PRO A 20 -1.70 8.37 12.04
N THR A 21 -1.41 7.09 11.77
CA THR A 21 -2.20 6.26 10.85
C THR A 21 -3.63 6.07 11.35
N LEU A 22 -3.81 5.80 12.64
CA LEU A 22 -5.13 5.66 13.26
C LEU A 22 -5.93 6.96 13.13
N TYR A 23 -5.30 8.10 13.41
CA TYR A 23 -5.91 9.42 13.21
C TYR A 23 -6.34 9.65 11.75
N LEU A 24 -5.46 9.33 10.79
CA LEU A 24 -5.78 9.42 9.36
C LEU A 24 -6.92 8.47 8.98
N PHE A 25 -6.94 7.26 9.54
CA PHE A 25 -7.96 6.24 9.26
C PHE A 25 -9.35 6.70 9.68
N VAL A 26 -9.48 7.20 10.91
CA VAL A 26 -10.73 7.79 11.42
C VAL A 26 -11.17 8.98 10.56
N ARG A 27 -10.22 9.78 10.06
CA ARG A 27 -10.53 10.93 9.21
C ARG A 27 -10.99 10.52 7.81
N ILE A 28 -10.33 9.55 7.18
CA ILE A 28 -10.66 9.13 5.81
C ILE A 28 -11.93 8.30 5.74
N ILE A 29 -12.26 7.51 6.77
CA ILE A 29 -13.45 6.66 6.75
C ILE A 29 -14.74 7.48 6.60
N ARG A 30 -14.75 8.69 7.19
CA ARG A 30 -15.84 9.68 7.13
C ARG A 30 -15.96 10.35 5.75
N LYS A 31 -14.99 10.20 4.85
CA LYS A 31 -15.03 10.85 3.53
C LYS A 31 -15.87 10.03 2.53
N PRO A 32 -16.67 10.69 1.69
CA PRO A 32 -17.52 10.00 0.72
C PRO A 32 -16.66 9.29 -0.35
N GLY A 33 -16.99 8.02 -0.60
CA GLY A 33 -16.30 7.11 -1.52
C GLY A 33 -17.00 6.96 -2.87
N TYR A 34 -16.80 5.81 -3.52
CA TYR A 34 -17.30 5.47 -4.87
C TYR A 34 -18.82 5.62 -5.02
N ARG A 35 -19.60 5.25 -4.00
CA ARG A 35 -21.07 5.30 -4.05
C ARG A 35 -21.64 6.69 -4.39
N LEU A 36 -20.87 7.74 -4.14
CA LEU A 36 -21.29 9.13 -4.37
C LEU A 36 -20.61 9.74 -5.60
N ASP A 37 -19.48 9.18 -6.06
CA ASP A 37 -18.76 9.65 -7.26
C ASP A 37 -17.82 8.56 -7.80
N ASP A 38 -18.02 8.16 -9.05
CA ASP A 38 -17.21 7.16 -9.75
C ASP A 38 -15.70 7.52 -9.78
N THR A 39 -15.37 8.81 -9.77
CA THR A 39 -13.99 9.31 -9.77
C THR A 39 -13.28 9.12 -8.42
N ARG A 40 -14.03 8.82 -7.34
CA ARG A 40 -13.51 8.64 -5.98
C ARG A 40 -13.23 7.19 -5.61
N ARG A 41 -13.32 6.25 -6.55
CA ARG A 41 -13.04 4.84 -6.29
C ARG A 41 -11.67 4.57 -5.67
N TRP A 42 -10.67 5.39 -6.00
CA TRP A 42 -9.34 5.32 -5.40
C TRP A 42 -9.32 5.62 -3.89
N VAL A 43 -10.29 6.40 -3.39
CA VAL A 43 -10.42 6.72 -1.96
C VAL A 43 -10.80 5.46 -1.18
N ASP A 44 -11.71 4.63 -1.70
CA ASP A 44 -12.11 3.39 -1.03
C ASP A 44 -10.96 2.38 -0.97
N TYR A 45 -10.16 2.27 -2.04
CA TYR A 45 -8.93 1.47 -2.00
C TYR A 45 -7.89 2.06 -1.05
N THR A 46 -7.80 3.39 -0.93
CA THR A 46 -6.92 4.03 0.07
C THR A 46 -7.37 3.68 1.50
N LYS A 47 -8.68 3.67 1.77
CA LYS A 47 -9.22 3.23 3.09
C LYS A 47 -8.87 1.77 3.36
N GLY A 48 -9.09 0.88 2.37
CA GLY A 48 -8.75 -0.53 2.48
C GLY A 48 -7.27 -0.75 2.74
N GLY A 49 -6.41 -0.08 1.95
CA GLY A 49 -4.96 -0.14 2.12
C GLY A 49 -4.50 0.37 3.47
N LEU A 50 -5.05 1.50 3.94
CA LEU A 50 -4.74 2.08 5.24
C LEU A 50 -5.16 1.15 6.40
N GLY A 51 -6.35 0.55 6.31
CA GLY A 51 -6.87 -0.36 7.34
C GLY A 51 -6.08 -1.67 7.41
N LEU A 52 -5.78 -2.28 6.27
CA LEU A 52 -4.98 -3.50 6.19
C LEU A 52 -3.53 -3.26 6.63
N TRP A 53 -2.93 -2.13 6.24
CA TRP A 53 -1.60 -1.74 6.68
C TRP A 53 -1.57 -1.52 8.20
N LEU A 54 -2.54 -0.80 8.75
CA LEU A 54 -2.65 -0.58 10.20
C LEU A 54 -2.77 -1.90 10.96
N ALA A 55 -3.61 -2.82 10.50
CA ALA A 55 -3.75 -4.15 11.09
C ALA A 55 -2.42 -4.92 11.06
N ALA A 56 -1.69 -4.89 9.94
CA ALA A 56 -0.38 -5.53 9.84
C ALA A 56 0.63 -4.94 10.85
N GLN A 57 0.68 -3.61 11.00
CA GLN A 57 1.59 -2.96 11.96
C GLN A 57 1.24 -3.30 13.42
N VAL A 58 -0.05 -3.36 13.76
CA VAL A 58 -0.48 -3.79 15.12
C VAL A 58 -0.05 -5.22 15.40
N ILE A 59 -0.20 -6.13 14.43
CA ILE A 59 0.27 -7.52 14.56
C ILE A 59 1.79 -7.58 14.71
N GLN A 60 2.54 -6.75 13.97
CA GLN A 60 4.00 -6.64 14.14
C GLN A 60 4.40 -6.14 15.54
N ILE A 61 3.69 -5.17 16.11
CA ILE A 61 3.93 -4.72 17.49
C ILE A 61 3.72 -5.89 18.46
N VAL A 62 2.60 -6.62 18.33
CA VAL A 62 2.31 -7.78 19.18
C VAL A 62 3.40 -8.84 19.04
N LEU A 63 3.85 -9.13 17.82
CA LEU A 63 4.96 -10.04 17.54
C LEU A 63 6.23 -9.64 18.29
N PHE A 64 6.65 -8.38 18.20
CA PHE A 64 7.86 -7.90 18.87
C PHE A 64 7.74 -7.90 20.40
N ILE A 65 6.55 -7.59 20.94
CA ILE A 65 6.28 -7.70 22.39
C ILE A 65 6.46 -9.15 22.85
N VAL A 66 5.91 -10.12 22.11
CA VAL A 66 6.05 -11.56 22.42
C VAL A 66 7.53 -11.96 22.41
N ILE A 67 8.30 -11.51 21.42
CA ILE A 67 9.76 -11.79 21.33
C ILE A 67 10.52 -11.20 22.53
N VAL A 68 10.21 -9.96 22.94
CA VAL A 68 10.86 -9.32 24.10
C VAL A 68 10.47 -10.00 25.41
N ALA A 69 9.19 -10.35 25.57
CA ALA A 69 8.68 -10.97 26.79
C ALA A 69 9.28 -12.36 27.06
N ASP A 70 9.63 -13.10 26.00
CA ASP A 70 10.28 -14.42 26.10
C ASP A 70 11.78 -14.33 26.47
N GLY A 71 12.36 -13.12 26.50
CA GLY A 71 13.77 -12.93 26.87
C GLY A 71 14.78 -13.40 25.82
N ALA A 72 14.33 -13.65 24.58
CA ALA A 72 15.17 -14.14 23.49
C ALA A 72 16.32 -13.16 23.16
N SER A 73 17.55 -13.53 23.50
CA SER A 73 18.75 -12.72 23.24
C SER A 73 19.20 -12.72 21.77
N THR A 74 18.60 -13.56 20.93
CA THR A 74 18.88 -13.75 19.50
C THR A 74 17.59 -14.04 18.75
N PHE A 75 17.49 -13.60 17.48
CA PHE A 75 16.44 -14.04 16.54
C PHE A 75 16.47 -15.55 16.25
N ASP A 76 17.53 -16.23 16.71
CA ASP A 76 17.61 -17.68 16.77
C ASP A 76 17.15 -18.12 18.16
N VAL A 77 15.88 -18.49 18.24
CA VAL A 77 15.16 -18.58 19.51
C VAL A 77 15.13 -20.01 20.00
N ASN A 78 15.61 -20.27 21.22
CA ASN A 78 15.25 -21.43 22.02
C ASN A 78 13.81 -21.29 22.56
N PHE A 79 12.86 -20.94 21.69
CA PHE A 79 11.44 -20.97 22.02
C PHE A 79 11.07 -22.43 22.27
N ASP A 80 10.29 -22.66 23.32
CA ASP A 80 9.49 -23.89 23.38
C ASP A 80 8.67 -24.03 22.10
N SER A 81 8.41 -25.28 21.70
CA SER A 81 7.79 -25.59 20.41
C SER A 81 6.44 -24.89 20.15
N VAL A 82 5.76 -24.41 21.20
CA VAL A 82 4.52 -23.62 21.14
C VAL A 82 4.79 -22.15 20.83
N GLY A 83 5.72 -21.50 21.53
CA GLY A 83 6.05 -20.08 21.33
C GLY A 83 6.53 -19.80 19.90
N ARG A 84 7.35 -20.69 19.36
CA ARG A 84 7.83 -20.59 17.97
C ARG A 84 6.68 -20.63 16.95
N ARG A 85 5.66 -21.48 17.18
CA ARG A 85 4.49 -21.58 16.29
C ARG A 85 3.63 -20.31 16.32
N VAL A 86 3.49 -19.69 17.49
CA VAL A 86 2.74 -18.43 17.64
C VAL A 86 3.44 -17.31 16.89
N VAL A 87 4.76 -17.17 17.08
CA VAL A 87 5.60 -16.19 16.37
C VAL A 87 5.54 -16.40 14.86
N ASP A 88 5.76 -17.62 14.38
CA ASP A 88 5.67 -17.96 12.95
C ASP A 88 4.29 -17.61 12.37
N SER A 89 3.21 -17.90 13.11
CA SER A 89 1.85 -17.59 12.68
C SER A 89 1.60 -16.08 12.60
N LEU A 90 2.04 -15.31 13.60
CA LEU A 90 1.88 -13.85 13.62
C LEU A 90 2.66 -13.18 12.47
N VAL A 91 3.89 -13.65 12.18
CA VAL A 91 4.69 -13.18 11.03
C VAL A 91 3.92 -13.38 9.73
N VAL A 92 3.36 -14.57 9.55
CA VAL A 92 2.64 -14.96 8.33
C VAL A 92 1.35 -14.14 8.17
N VAL A 93 0.58 -13.95 9.25
CA VAL A 93 -0.61 -13.08 9.24
C VAL A 93 -0.23 -11.63 8.90
N ALA A 94 0.77 -11.05 9.58
CA ALA A 94 1.21 -9.68 9.32
C ALA A 94 1.66 -9.48 7.86
N ARG A 95 2.38 -10.46 7.29
CA ARG A 95 2.82 -10.44 5.90
C ARG A 95 1.62 -10.46 4.94
N THR A 96 0.63 -11.31 5.17
CA THR A 96 -0.57 -11.40 4.33
C THR A 96 -1.34 -10.08 4.30
N PHE A 97 -1.59 -9.47 5.47
CA PHE A 97 -2.27 -8.18 5.55
C PHE A 97 -1.46 -7.07 4.86
N SER A 98 -0.14 -7.09 5.02
CA SER A 98 0.76 -6.14 4.33
C SER A 98 0.65 -6.26 2.82
N THR A 99 0.74 -7.47 2.25
CA THR A 99 0.64 -7.69 0.80
C THR A 99 -0.72 -7.26 0.25
N TRP A 100 -1.81 -7.55 0.96
CA TRP A 100 -3.13 -7.08 0.55
C TRP A 100 -3.27 -5.55 0.64
N ALA A 101 -2.62 -4.91 1.61
CA ALA A 101 -2.53 -3.45 1.65
C ALA A 101 -1.81 -2.89 0.42
N GLU A 102 -0.71 -3.50 -0.03
CA GLU A 102 0.01 -3.11 -1.25
C GLU A 102 -0.87 -3.25 -2.50
N VAL A 103 -1.69 -4.30 -2.59
CA VAL A 103 -2.68 -4.48 -3.66
C VAL A 103 -3.70 -3.32 -3.65
N CYS A 104 -4.21 -2.95 -2.48
CA CYS A 104 -5.10 -1.80 -2.36
C CYS A 104 -4.43 -0.48 -2.77
N VAL A 105 -3.18 -0.24 -2.36
CA VAL A 105 -2.40 0.94 -2.76
C VAL A 105 -2.19 0.99 -4.27
N CYS A 106 -1.85 -0.14 -4.89
CA CYS A 106 -1.73 -0.29 -6.33
C CYS A 106 -3.03 0.12 -7.06
N LEU A 107 -4.17 -0.40 -6.61
CA LEU A 107 -5.47 -0.05 -7.18
C LEU A 107 -5.80 1.43 -6.94
N ALA A 108 -5.48 1.98 -5.77
CA ALA A 108 -5.66 3.40 -5.48
C ALA A 108 -4.89 4.27 -6.49
N PHE A 109 -3.62 3.96 -6.78
CA PHE A 109 -2.84 4.70 -7.78
C PHE A 109 -3.41 4.60 -9.19
N PHE A 110 -3.85 3.41 -9.59
CA PHE A 110 -4.44 3.21 -10.91
C PHE A 110 -5.71 4.05 -11.09
N TYR A 111 -6.65 3.97 -10.13
CA TYR A 111 -7.90 4.72 -10.19
C TYR A 111 -7.70 6.23 -10.00
N LEU A 112 -6.72 6.66 -9.20
CA LEU A 112 -6.38 8.08 -9.02
C LEU A 112 -5.79 8.67 -10.31
N SER A 113 -4.87 7.95 -10.96
CA SER A 113 -4.30 8.34 -12.25
C SER A 113 -5.37 8.52 -13.33
N HIS A 114 -6.37 7.63 -13.32
CA HIS A 114 -7.52 7.70 -14.23
C HIS A 114 -8.46 8.86 -13.90
N ALA A 115 -8.77 9.08 -12.61
CA ALA A 115 -9.61 10.19 -12.17
C ALA A 115 -9.02 11.54 -12.61
N LEU A 116 -7.70 11.73 -12.46
CA LEU A 116 -6.99 12.93 -12.93
C LEU A 116 -7.10 13.11 -14.45
N THR A 117 -7.06 12.02 -15.22
CA THR A 117 -7.21 12.08 -16.68
C THR A 117 -8.64 12.48 -17.07
N ARG A 118 -9.65 11.93 -16.40
CA ARG A 118 -11.08 12.24 -16.65
C ARG A 118 -11.47 13.68 -16.33
N LEU A 119 -10.85 14.31 -15.33
CA LEU A 119 -11.24 15.67 -14.92
C LEU A 119 -10.78 16.78 -15.86
N ARG A 120 -9.75 16.53 -16.67
CA ARG A 120 -9.34 17.48 -17.71
C ARG A 120 -10.17 17.35 -18.99
N ASN A 121 -10.68 16.15 -19.30
CA ASN A 121 -11.48 15.87 -20.50
C ASN A 121 -12.92 15.47 -20.13
N PRO A 122 -13.75 16.37 -19.57
CA PRO A 122 -15.13 16.04 -19.19
C PRO A 122 -16.02 15.67 -20.39
N LEU A 123 -15.73 16.25 -21.57
CA LEU A 123 -16.44 16.04 -22.84
C LEU A 123 -15.80 14.94 -23.72
N GLY A 124 -14.64 14.41 -23.31
CA GLY A 124 -13.95 13.39 -24.09
C GLY A 124 -14.60 12.02 -23.91
N GLN A 125 -14.99 11.39 -25.02
CA GLN A 125 -15.24 9.95 -25.18
C GLN A 125 -13.99 9.08 -24.84
N GLU A 126 -13.15 9.49 -23.89
CA GLU A 126 -12.02 8.74 -23.35
C GLU A 126 -12.47 7.72 -22.28
N ASP A 127 -13.65 7.13 -22.41
CA ASP A 127 -13.83 5.71 -22.06
C ASP A 127 -13.12 4.83 -23.10
N SER A 128 -11.86 5.19 -23.35
CA SER A 128 -10.95 4.57 -24.28
C SER A 128 -10.87 3.09 -23.93
N SER A 129 -11.03 2.23 -24.93
CA SER A 129 -10.82 0.79 -24.83
C SER A 129 -9.54 0.41 -24.06
N LYS A 130 -8.52 1.28 -24.08
CA LYS A 130 -7.28 1.16 -23.31
C LYS A 130 -7.48 1.18 -21.79
N TYR A 131 -8.34 2.05 -21.25
CA TYR A 131 -8.67 2.06 -19.81
C TYR A 131 -9.44 0.79 -19.42
N ARG A 132 -10.42 0.37 -20.24
CA ARG A 132 -11.17 -0.86 -19.97
C ARG A 132 -10.25 -2.09 -19.92
N LYS A 133 -9.32 -2.19 -20.88
CA LYS A 133 -8.27 -3.22 -20.89
C LYS A 133 -7.38 -3.11 -19.65
N GLY A 134 -6.85 -1.91 -19.35
CA GLY A 134 -6.00 -1.69 -18.17
C GLY A 134 -6.67 -2.05 -16.85
N ARG A 135 -7.95 -1.71 -16.69
CA ARG A 135 -8.76 -2.05 -15.51
C ARG A 135 -8.90 -3.56 -15.35
N VAL A 136 -9.15 -4.29 -16.44
CA VAL A 136 -9.23 -5.76 -16.42
C VAL A 136 -7.89 -6.36 -15.97
N TRP A 137 -6.78 -5.91 -16.55
CA TRP A 137 -5.45 -6.39 -16.17
C TRP A 137 -5.09 -6.06 -14.72
N ALA A 138 -5.43 -4.86 -14.23
CA ALA A 138 -5.20 -4.48 -12.85
C ALA A 138 -5.99 -5.37 -11.87
N TRP A 139 -7.24 -5.72 -12.21
CA TRP A 139 -8.05 -6.64 -11.41
C TRP A 139 -7.57 -8.08 -11.44
N ILE A 140 -7.23 -8.60 -12.62
CA ILE A 140 -6.66 -9.95 -12.77
C ILE A 140 -5.37 -10.04 -11.94
N GLY A 141 -4.52 -9.02 -12.06
CA GLY A 141 -3.33 -8.85 -11.26
C GLY A 141 -3.56 -8.87 -9.75
N ALA A 142 -4.44 -7.99 -9.28
CA ALA A 142 -4.80 -7.89 -7.88
C ALA A 142 -5.38 -9.20 -7.34
N ALA A 143 -6.27 -9.85 -8.10
CA ALA A 143 -6.86 -11.13 -7.74
C ALA A 143 -5.82 -12.25 -7.69
N LEU A 144 -4.89 -12.27 -8.65
CA LEU A 144 -3.79 -13.23 -8.69
C LEU A 144 -2.87 -13.06 -7.48
N VAL A 145 -2.45 -11.84 -7.17
CA VAL A 145 -1.61 -11.56 -5.98
C VAL A 145 -2.36 -11.93 -4.70
N ALA A 146 -3.62 -11.54 -4.57
CA ALA A 146 -4.42 -11.87 -3.39
C ALA A 146 -4.58 -13.39 -3.20
N GLY A 147 -4.87 -14.12 -4.29
CA GLY A 147 -5.01 -15.58 -4.29
C GLY A 147 -3.70 -16.31 -3.98
N LEU A 148 -2.60 -15.91 -4.62
CA LEU A 148 -1.27 -16.48 -4.34
C LEU A 148 -0.82 -16.18 -2.90
N THR A 149 -1.10 -14.99 -2.39
CA THR A 149 -0.81 -14.63 -0.99
C THR A 149 -1.62 -15.51 -0.03
N LEU A 150 -2.89 -15.80 -0.34
CA LEU A 150 -3.73 -16.69 0.47
C LEU A 150 -3.24 -18.15 0.43
N LEU A 151 -2.80 -18.63 -0.73
CA LEU A 151 -2.20 -19.95 -0.86
C LEU A 151 -0.87 -20.05 -0.09
N SER A 152 -0.02 -19.04 -0.20
CA SER A 152 1.23 -18.93 0.56
C SER A 152 0.95 -18.93 2.06
N PHE A 153 -0.02 -18.13 2.52
CA PHE A 153 -0.50 -18.09 3.90
C PHE A 153 -0.92 -19.48 4.40
N ALA A 154 -1.76 -20.19 3.65
CA ALA A 154 -2.22 -21.52 4.01
C ALA A 154 -1.06 -22.54 4.10
N LEU A 155 -0.10 -22.47 3.18
CA LEU A 155 1.09 -23.33 3.20
C LEU A 155 2.00 -23.02 4.39
N TRP A 156 2.25 -21.74 4.68
CA TRP A 156 3.04 -21.33 5.83
C TRP A 156 2.39 -21.74 7.16
N LEU A 157 1.08 -21.52 7.33
CA LEU A 157 0.35 -21.99 8.50
C LEU A 157 0.40 -23.52 8.63
N SER A 158 0.19 -24.24 7.52
CA SER A 158 0.30 -25.69 7.49
C SER A 158 1.66 -26.17 8.00
N THR A 159 2.75 -25.47 7.64
CA THR A 159 4.11 -25.80 8.13
C THR A 159 4.34 -25.51 9.61
N SER A 160 3.51 -24.68 10.22
CA SER A 160 3.55 -24.36 11.65
C SER A 160 2.80 -25.40 12.48
N VAL A 161 1.78 -26.04 11.89
CA VAL A 161 0.96 -27.08 12.56
C VAL A 161 1.57 -28.47 12.42
N THR A 162 2.14 -28.82 11.26
CA THR A 162 2.71 -30.16 11.04
C THR A 162 4.16 -30.26 11.52
N GLY A 163 4.49 -31.31 12.29
CA GLY A 163 5.84 -31.61 12.79
C GLY A 163 6.90 -31.80 11.69
N HIS A 164 8.16 -32.02 12.10
CA HIS A 164 9.30 -32.16 11.19
C HIS A 164 9.10 -33.35 10.23
N SER A 165 8.87 -33.04 8.95
CA SER A 165 8.74 -34.03 7.87
C SER A 165 9.27 -33.44 6.57
N ARG A 166 9.67 -34.29 5.61
CA ARG A 166 10.09 -33.88 4.25
C ARG A 166 9.01 -33.03 3.55
N SER A 167 7.74 -33.26 3.87
CA SER A 167 6.60 -32.47 3.40
C SER A 167 6.65 -31.00 3.85
N ARG A 168 7.21 -30.72 5.03
CA ARG A 168 7.35 -29.35 5.56
C ARG A 168 8.28 -28.49 4.70
N SER A 169 9.43 -29.03 4.30
CA SER A 169 10.40 -28.33 3.46
C SER A 169 9.83 -28.02 2.08
N THR A 170 9.11 -28.97 1.47
CA THR A 170 8.45 -28.75 0.18
C THR A 170 7.39 -27.65 0.27
N ARG A 171 6.53 -27.67 1.31
CA ARG A 171 5.51 -26.61 1.50
C ARG A 171 6.12 -25.23 1.68
N ARG A 172 7.22 -25.11 2.44
CA ARG A 172 7.95 -23.85 2.61
C ARG A 172 8.55 -23.35 1.30
N LEU A 173 9.16 -24.23 0.51
CA LEU A 173 9.70 -23.86 -0.79
C LEU A 173 8.60 -23.32 -1.72
N VAL A 174 7.47 -24.02 -1.80
CA VAL A 174 6.32 -23.59 -2.63
C VAL A 174 5.77 -22.26 -2.14
N ALA A 175 5.63 -22.07 -0.83
CA ALA A 175 5.18 -20.81 -0.25
C ALA A 175 6.13 -19.65 -0.58
N SER A 176 7.45 -19.85 -0.46
CA SER A 176 8.47 -18.87 -0.86
C SER A 176 8.40 -18.53 -2.36
N CYS A 177 8.15 -19.50 -3.23
CA CYS A 177 7.97 -19.26 -4.66
C CYS A 177 6.72 -18.41 -4.95
N PHE A 178 5.62 -18.63 -4.23
CA PHE A 178 4.42 -17.80 -4.34
C PHE A 178 4.65 -16.38 -3.82
N ASP A 179 5.36 -16.21 -2.69
CA ASP A 179 5.75 -14.90 -2.16
C ASP A 179 6.61 -14.13 -3.18
N LEU A 180 7.63 -14.78 -3.74
CA LEU A 180 8.50 -14.18 -4.76
C LEU A 180 7.72 -13.80 -6.04
N THR A 181 6.78 -14.66 -6.45
CA THR A 181 5.91 -14.38 -7.60
C THR A 181 5.02 -13.16 -7.33
N CYS A 182 4.47 -13.03 -6.12
CA CYS A 182 3.68 -11.86 -5.72
C CYS A 182 4.52 -10.59 -5.80
N PHE A 183 5.75 -10.60 -5.28
CA PHE A 183 6.64 -9.44 -5.36
C PHE A 183 6.98 -9.06 -6.81
N ALA A 184 7.27 -10.04 -7.67
CA ALA A 184 7.53 -9.79 -9.08
C ALA A 184 6.34 -9.11 -9.78
N ILE A 185 5.12 -9.60 -9.53
CA ILE A 185 3.89 -8.99 -10.08
C ILE A 185 3.70 -7.56 -9.54
N LEU A 186 3.92 -7.33 -8.25
CA LEU A 186 3.80 -6.00 -7.65
C LEU A 186 4.83 -5.01 -8.22
N ILE A 187 6.06 -5.45 -8.52
CA ILE A 187 7.05 -4.61 -9.22
C ILE A 187 6.57 -4.25 -10.63
N VAL A 188 6.04 -5.21 -11.38
CA VAL A 188 5.47 -4.93 -12.70
C VAL A 188 4.36 -3.89 -12.60
N PHE A 189 3.49 -3.98 -11.58
CA PHE A 189 2.48 -2.94 -11.33
C PHE A 189 3.05 -1.61 -10.87
N ALA A 190 4.12 -1.60 -10.09
CA ALA A 190 4.80 -0.37 -9.70
C ALA A 190 5.35 0.37 -10.91
N ILE A 191 6.02 -0.34 -11.82
CA ILE A 191 6.50 0.21 -13.09
C ILE A 191 5.32 0.73 -13.92
N ALA A 192 4.27 -0.05 -14.08
CA ALA A 192 3.08 0.34 -14.85
C ALA A 192 2.41 1.60 -14.26
N ASN A 193 2.26 1.69 -12.94
CA ASN A 193 1.68 2.84 -12.25
C ASN A 193 2.58 4.09 -12.35
N ILE A 194 3.91 3.96 -12.30
CA ILE A 194 4.83 5.08 -12.56
C ILE A 194 4.64 5.60 -13.98
N VAL A 195 4.65 4.73 -14.98
CA VAL A 195 4.49 5.13 -16.38
C VAL A 195 3.13 5.80 -16.59
N TYR A 196 2.07 5.27 -15.98
CA TYR A 196 0.72 5.82 -16.11
C TYR A 196 0.57 7.16 -15.39
N SER A 197 1.10 7.29 -14.17
CA SER A 197 1.12 8.54 -13.41
C SER A 197 1.96 9.63 -14.08
N ALA A 198 3.12 9.29 -14.66
CA ALA A 198 3.95 10.24 -15.42
C ALA A 198 3.21 10.76 -16.67
N LYS A 199 2.51 9.87 -17.39
CA LYS A 199 1.64 10.28 -18.51
C LYS A 199 0.49 11.18 -18.04
N SER A 200 -0.15 10.85 -16.92
CA SER A 200 -1.20 11.68 -16.31
C SER A 200 -0.68 13.06 -15.89
N ARG A 201 0.52 13.14 -15.29
CA ARG A 201 1.20 14.39 -14.93
C ARG A 201 1.50 15.26 -16.14
N LYS A 202 2.06 14.69 -17.21
CA LYS A 202 2.32 15.42 -18.46
C LYS A 202 1.02 16.00 -19.03
N LYS A 203 -0.07 15.23 -18.97
CA LYS A 203 -1.41 15.71 -19.33
C LYS A 203 -1.98 16.74 -18.34
N ALA A 204 -1.51 16.83 -17.10
CA ALA A 204 -2.00 17.78 -16.10
C ALA A 204 -1.25 19.12 -16.09
N LEU A 205 -0.23 19.32 -16.95
CA LEU A 205 0.52 20.58 -17.03
C LEU A 205 -0.41 21.78 -17.31
N GLY A 206 -0.24 22.86 -16.53
CA GLY A 206 -1.04 24.08 -16.62
C GLY A 206 -2.45 24.02 -16.01
N SER A 207 -2.82 22.91 -15.35
CA SER A 207 -4.15 22.72 -14.74
C SER A 207 -4.11 22.78 -13.21
N PRO A 208 -5.23 23.09 -12.52
CA PRO A 208 -5.27 23.09 -11.06
C PRO A 208 -5.04 21.69 -10.44
N VAL A 209 -5.18 20.63 -11.23
CA VAL A 209 -4.87 19.24 -10.83
C VAL A 209 -3.39 18.88 -10.96
N HIS A 210 -2.53 19.77 -11.48
CA HIS A 210 -1.09 19.51 -11.66
C HIS A 210 -0.39 19.11 -10.34
N LYS A 211 -0.73 19.80 -9.24
CA LYS A 211 -0.17 19.49 -7.92
C LYS A 211 -0.57 18.11 -7.41
N ALA A 212 -1.80 17.68 -7.68
CA ALA A 212 -2.25 16.32 -7.35
C ALA A 212 -1.53 15.26 -8.20
N ALA A 213 -1.32 15.54 -9.49
CA ALA A 213 -0.56 14.66 -10.36
C ALA A 213 0.93 14.54 -9.96
N ASN A 214 1.54 15.63 -9.47
CA ASN A 214 2.90 15.58 -8.92
C ASN A 214 2.97 14.68 -7.68
N ILE A 215 2.03 14.84 -6.74
CA ILE A 215 1.95 13.98 -5.55
C ILE A 215 1.77 12.52 -5.95
N LEU A 216 0.88 12.22 -6.90
CA LEU A 216 0.69 10.87 -7.41
C LEU A 216 1.99 10.26 -7.95
N VAL A 217 2.75 10.99 -8.78
CA VAL A 217 4.04 10.51 -9.30
C VAL A 217 5.04 10.27 -8.17
N THR A 218 5.10 11.16 -7.17
CA THR A 218 5.93 10.94 -5.98
C THR A 218 5.52 9.66 -5.25
N CYS A 219 4.22 9.46 -5.00
CA CYS A 219 3.73 8.26 -4.32
C CYS A 219 4.04 6.97 -5.09
N THR A 220 3.84 6.94 -6.41
CA THR A 220 4.12 5.75 -7.23
C THR A 220 5.62 5.46 -7.29
N SER A 221 6.47 6.49 -7.35
CA SER A 221 7.93 6.33 -7.27
C SER A 221 8.38 5.79 -5.90
N LEU A 222 7.88 6.34 -4.79
CA LEU A 222 8.21 5.84 -3.46
C LEU A 222 7.71 4.39 -3.26
N TRP A 223 6.54 4.06 -3.80
CA TRP A 223 6.01 2.70 -3.77
C TRP A 223 6.89 1.72 -4.55
N PHE A 224 7.43 2.11 -5.70
CA PHE A 224 8.38 1.29 -6.44
C PHE A 224 9.67 1.04 -5.65
N VAL A 225 10.25 2.08 -5.03
CA VAL A 225 11.43 1.94 -4.16
C VAL A 225 11.16 0.94 -3.05
N ARG A 226 9.98 1.01 -2.43
CA ARG A 226 9.52 0.06 -1.41
C ARG A 226 9.45 -1.37 -1.95
N MET A 227 8.85 -1.60 -3.13
CA MET A 227 8.75 -2.94 -3.72
C MET A 227 10.12 -3.54 -4.06
N VAL A 228 11.04 -2.73 -4.58
CA VAL A 228 12.42 -3.14 -4.83
C VAL A 228 13.13 -3.50 -3.52
N TRP A 229 12.94 -2.69 -2.47
CA TRP A 229 13.49 -2.98 -1.15
C TRP A 229 12.93 -4.25 -0.53
N SER A 230 11.63 -4.54 -0.67
CA SER A 230 11.04 -5.79 -0.17
C SER A 230 11.69 -7.03 -0.79
N ILE A 231 12.07 -6.96 -2.07
CA ILE A 231 12.85 -8.03 -2.70
C ILE A 231 14.29 -8.04 -2.17
N ALA A 232 14.97 -6.89 -2.13
CA ALA A 232 16.34 -6.81 -1.67
C ALA A 232 16.50 -7.32 -0.23
N SER A 233 15.62 -6.92 0.68
CA SER A 233 15.59 -7.35 2.09
C SER A 233 15.36 -8.86 2.23
N THR A 234 14.61 -9.49 1.31
CA THR A 234 14.45 -10.94 1.28
C THR A 234 15.77 -11.67 0.98
N PHE A 235 16.62 -11.12 0.12
CA PHE A 235 17.92 -11.69 -0.22
C PHE A 235 19.06 -11.29 0.73
N LEU A 236 18.98 -10.11 1.34
CA LEU A 236 20.01 -9.56 2.25
C LEU A 236 19.90 -10.09 3.69
N GLY A 237 19.14 -11.16 3.91
CA GLY A 237 18.72 -11.65 5.22
C GLY A 237 19.84 -11.69 6.28
N GLY A 238 19.63 -10.93 7.36
CA GLY A 238 20.18 -11.22 8.69
C GLY A 238 21.57 -10.68 9.05
N PHE A 239 22.34 -10.05 8.15
CA PHE A 239 23.76 -9.81 8.45
C PHE A 239 24.15 -8.43 9.02
N HIS A 240 23.29 -7.41 8.99
CA HIS A 240 23.70 -6.08 9.47
C HIS A 240 22.58 -5.26 10.13
N VAL A 241 22.86 -4.74 11.34
CA VAL A 241 22.02 -3.79 12.09
C VAL A 241 21.56 -2.61 11.21
N VAL A 242 22.40 -2.15 10.28
CA VAL A 242 22.07 -1.07 9.34
C VAL A 242 20.96 -1.46 8.37
N VAL A 243 20.98 -2.67 7.82
CA VAL A 243 19.95 -3.19 6.91
C VAL A 243 18.62 -3.32 7.65
N THR A 244 18.68 -3.74 8.90
CA THR A 244 17.57 -3.83 9.84
C THR A 244 16.93 -2.45 10.07
N PHE A 245 17.71 -1.40 10.38
CA PHE A 245 17.16 -0.03 10.50
C PHE A 245 16.56 0.50 9.19
N LEU A 246 17.25 0.32 8.07
CA LEU A 246 16.74 0.72 6.76
C LEU A 246 15.42 0.02 6.45
N ASP A 247 15.26 -1.24 6.85
CA ASP A 247 14.03 -1.97 6.65
C ASP A 247 12.84 -1.31 7.36
N ILE A 248 12.98 -0.84 8.59
CA ILE A 248 11.90 -0.10 9.24
C ILE A 248 11.55 1.19 8.49
N PHE A 249 12.55 1.96 8.06
CA PHE A 249 12.28 3.21 7.37
C PHE A 249 11.57 2.98 6.03
N VAL A 250 12.00 1.99 5.26
CA VAL A 250 11.41 1.70 3.95
C VAL A 250 10.09 0.93 4.07
N SER A 251 9.97 0.01 5.03
CA SER A 251 8.82 -0.89 5.21
C SER A 251 7.72 -0.30 6.10
N VAL A 252 8.01 0.66 6.98
CA VAL A 252 7.00 1.30 7.84
C VAL A 252 6.82 2.76 7.46
N TRP A 253 7.87 3.57 7.58
CA TRP A 253 7.77 5.02 7.42
C TRP A 253 7.47 5.45 5.99
N LEU A 254 8.05 4.79 4.99
CA LEU A 254 7.73 5.08 3.60
C LEU A 254 6.29 4.70 3.24
N GLY A 255 5.80 3.58 3.79
CA GLY A 255 4.40 3.15 3.68
C GLY A 255 3.45 4.18 4.27
N LEU A 256 3.76 4.65 5.49
CA LEU A 256 3.04 5.76 6.13
C LEU A 256 3.06 7.03 5.27
N ALA A 257 4.22 7.42 4.71
CA ALA A 257 4.34 8.61 3.89
C ALA A 257 3.46 8.53 2.63
N ILE A 258 3.45 7.37 1.95
CA ILE A 258 2.59 7.11 0.79
C ILE A 258 1.12 7.23 1.17
N LEU A 259 0.71 6.55 2.24
CA LEU A 259 -0.68 6.55 2.71
C LEU A 259 -1.11 7.94 3.20
N TYR A 260 -0.24 8.68 3.87
CA TYR A 260 -0.47 10.06 4.29
C TYR A 260 -0.71 10.96 3.09
N MET A 261 0.13 10.87 2.05
CA MET A 261 -0.05 11.67 0.83
C MET A 261 -1.37 11.34 0.11
N LEU A 262 -1.74 10.06 0.02
CA LEU A 262 -3.04 9.63 -0.52
C LEU A 262 -4.21 10.16 0.33
N CYS A 263 -4.12 10.08 1.65
CA CYS A 263 -5.14 10.61 2.57
C CYS A 263 -5.28 12.13 2.46
N ARG A 264 -4.16 12.85 2.29
CA ARG A 264 -4.15 14.30 2.11
C ARG A 264 -4.80 14.70 0.79
N LEU A 265 -4.57 13.94 -0.28
CA LEU A 265 -5.28 14.11 -1.55
C LEU A 265 -6.78 13.87 -1.38
N ALA A 266 -7.18 12.84 -0.63
CA ALA A 266 -8.60 12.48 -0.44
C ALA A 266 -9.35 13.49 0.44
N SER A 267 -8.64 14.17 1.34
CA SER A 267 -9.24 15.05 2.36
C SER A 267 -9.42 16.49 1.92
N LYS A 268 -8.62 16.99 0.96
CA LYS A 268 -8.67 18.38 0.51
C LYS A 268 -9.74 18.58 -0.55
N GLU A 269 -10.63 19.54 -0.33
CA GLU A 269 -11.73 19.86 -1.27
C GLU A 269 -11.23 20.40 -2.61
N SER A 270 -10.09 21.10 -2.64
CA SER A 270 -9.44 21.51 -3.89
C SER A 270 -8.95 20.33 -4.76
N TYR A 271 -8.80 19.15 -4.14
CA TYR A 271 -8.44 17.89 -4.79
C TYR A 271 -9.55 16.85 -4.64
N ALA A 272 -10.72 17.25 -4.17
CA ALA A 272 -11.94 16.51 -4.35
C ALA A 272 -12.20 16.57 -5.85
N LEU A 273 -11.61 15.60 -6.54
CA LEU A 273 -11.66 15.32 -7.95
C LEU A 273 -13.10 14.99 -8.38
N SER A 274 -14.07 15.80 -7.98
CA SER A 274 -15.51 15.65 -8.19
C SER A 274 -15.89 16.45 -9.42
N ARG A 275 -16.69 15.85 -10.30
CA ARG A 275 -17.24 16.54 -11.48
C ARG A 275 -18.05 17.77 -11.09
N ALA A 276 -18.76 17.72 -9.96
CA ALA A 276 -19.59 18.83 -9.47
C ALA A 276 -18.75 20.06 -9.07
N SER A 277 -17.59 19.86 -8.45
CA SER A 277 -16.69 20.96 -8.05
C SER A 277 -15.91 21.56 -9.24
N TYR A 278 -15.72 20.79 -10.32
CA TYR A 278 -15.03 21.27 -11.52
C TYR A 278 -15.97 22.01 -12.48
N GLY A 279 -17.25 21.63 -12.53
CA GLY A 279 -18.28 22.32 -13.32
C GLY A 279 -18.59 23.73 -12.81
N SER A 280 -18.62 23.94 -11.49
CA SER A 280 -18.94 25.26 -10.92
C SER A 280 -17.85 26.32 -11.14
N VAL A 281 -16.57 25.93 -11.22
CA VAL A 281 -15.46 26.86 -11.50
C VAL A 281 -15.42 27.27 -12.98
N GLY A 282 -15.97 26.45 -13.88
CA GLY A 282 -16.07 26.78 -15.31
C GLY A 282 -17.18 27.79 -15.62
N VAL A 283 -18.29 27.74 -14.88
CA VAL A 283 -19.46 28.63 -15.10
C VAL A 283 -19.24 30.03 -14.50
N GLY A 284 -18.44 30.14 -13.42
CA GLY A 284 -18.15 31.43 -12.78
C GLY A 284 -17.22 32.37 -13.57
N LYS A 285 -16.58 31.92 -14.66
CA LYS A 285 -15.74 32.79 -15.51
C LYS A 285 -16.43 33.28 -16.77
N THR A 286 -17.58 32.71 -17.12
CA THR A 286 -18.39 33.15 -18.27
C THR A 286 -19.49 34.13 -17.87
N GLY A 287 -19.94 34.12 -16.60
CA GLY A 287 -20.96 35.07 -16.11
C GLY A 287 -20.45 36.51 -15.96
N ASP A 288 -19.18 36.70 -15.59
CA ASP A 288 -18.61 38.04 -15.35
C ASP A 288 -18.25 38.78 -16.65
N ALA A 289 -18.09 38.05 -17.77
CA ALA A 289 -17.83 38.66 -19.07
C ALA A 289 -19.12 39.11 -19.79
N GLU A 290 -20.27 38.54 -19.43
CA GLU A 290 -21.57 38.88 -20.02
C GLU A 290 -22.29 40.00 -19.26
N GLN A 291 -21.95 40.22 -17.98
CA GLN A 291 -22.45 41.35 -17.17
C GLN A 291 -21.65 42.65 -17.30
N GLN A 292 -20.56 42.68 -18.06
CA GLN A 292 -19.84 43.91 -18.43
C GLN A 292 -20.17 44.43 -19.83
N ALA A 293 -21.14 43.81 -20.51
CA ALA A 293 -21.59 44.19 -21.86
C ALA A 293 -23.07 44.64 -21.89
N ILE A 294 -23.63 45.08 -20.76
CA ILE A 294 -24.94 45.76 -20.68
C ILE A 294 -24.74 47.09 -19.95
#